data_AF-F7ADK7-F1
#
_entry.id   AF-F7ADK7-F1
#
_cell.length_a   1.000
_cell.length_b   1.000
_cell.length_c   1.000
_cell.angle_alpha   90.00
_cell.angle_beta   90.00
_cell.angle_gamma   90.00
#
_symmetry.space_group_name_H-M   'P 1'
#
loop_
_entity.id
_entity.type
_entity.pdbx_description
1 polymer ?
#
loop_
_entity_poly.entity_id
_entity_poly.type
_entity_poly.pdbx_seq_one_letter_code
_entity_poly.pdbx_strand_id
1 'polypeptide(L)'
;CYVIAHHKYEQLINSHAVKYPQSTIISTSISISQTPNICLIELDNFSTATVLFMNCTLTNARPLQYCEKCVTEYISVQNSYNIITNDEDKSNETVGCKSEILRSDNIQVVLMTYEFVTSIWKKSNCDVCFEKIPTVNGSFRYVPTNTTKTLLRKIKAVLLCFGNYSKNTLPVVHLKNETVCNMCKNLYCDANDLYQSVESQGNLCSDLIDSMNYTRKNWGNTYHCTVALPDEGEIWGLTALVCAMPVLLYVGVW
;
A
#
# COMPACT_ATOMS: atom_id res chain seq x y z
N CYS A 1 23.20 -9.82 -4.75
CA CYS A 1 21.79 -10.11 -4.46
C CYS A 1 21.64 -11.50 -3.84
N TYR A 2 21.78 -11.61 -2.52
CA TYR A 2 21.38 -12.80 -1.77
C TYR A 2 20.15 -12.42 -0.97
N VAL A 3 19.06 -13.15 -1.19
CA VAL A 3 17.84 -12.98 -0.41
C VAL A 3 17.86 -14.08 0.63
N ILE A 4 18.18 -13.72 1.87
CA ILE A 4 18.09 -14.61 3.01
C ILE A 4 16.60 -14.88 3.24
N ALA A 5 16.21 -16.15 3.25
CA ALA A 5 14.84 -16.54 3.54
C ALA A 5 14.49 -16.16 4.98
N HIS A 6 13.80 -15.03 5.18
CA HIS A 6 13.15 -14.74 6.45
C HIS A 6 11.78 -15.40 6.47
N HIS A 7 11.68 -16.51 7.21
CA HIS A 7 10.40 -17.10 7.58
C HIS A 7 9.61 -16.09 8.42
N LYS A 8 8.52 -15.54 7.87
CA LYS A 8 7.52 -14.81 8.66
C LYS A 8 6.13 -15.35 8.32
N TYR A 9 5.42 -15.70 9.40
CA TYR A 9 4.14 -16.40 9.47
C TYR A 9 3.12 -16.02 8.40
N GLU A 10 2.54 -17.04 7.75
CA GLU A 10 1.33 -16.90 6.92
C GLU A 10 0.07 -16.95 7.80
N GLN A 11 -0.81 -15.97 7.64
CA GLN A 11 -2.22 -16.11 8.03
C GLN A 11 -3.01 -16.52 6.79
N LEU A 12 -3.59 -17.72 6.85
CA LEU A 12 -4.60 -18.20 5.90
C LEU A 12 -5.91 -17.45 6.16
N ILE A 13 -6.35 -16.63 5.21
CA ILE A 13 -7.70 -16.08 5.18
C ILE A 13 -8.44 -16.78 4.04
N ASN A 14 -9.36 -17.67 4.40
CA ASN A 14 -10.35 -18.23 3.48
C ASN A 14 -11.29 -17.10 3.04
N SER A 15 -11.30 -16.82 1.73
CA SER A 15 -12.26 -15.91 1.12
C SER A 15 -13.61 -16.62 0.95
N HIS A 16 -14.53 -16.38 1.87
CA HIS A 16 -15.95 -16.62 1.61
C HIS A 16 -16.51 -15.42 0.85
N ALA A 17 -17.03 -15.66 -0.35
CA ALA A 17 -17.79 -14.67 -1.09
C ALA A 17 -19.10 -14.38 -0.36
N VAL A 18 -19.20 -13.20 0.25
CA VAL A 18 -20.46 -12.68 0.80
C VAL A 18 -21.27 -12.11 -0.35
N LYS A 19 -22.41 -12.74 -0.68
CA LYS A 19 -23.41 -12.17 -1.57
C LYS A 19 -24.18 -11.11 -0.79
N TYR A 20 -24.13 -9.86 -1.26
CA TYR A 20 -24.99 -8.80 -0.75
C TYR A 20 -26.43 -9.00 -1.24
N PRO A 21 -27.44 -8.94 -0.35
CA PRO A 21 -28.83 -8.85 -0.79
C PRO A 21 -29.11 -7.47 -1.38
N GLN A 22 -29.87 -7.43 -2.47
CA GLN A 22 -30.43 -6.19 -3.02
C GLN A 22 -31.43 -5.61 -2.01
N SER A 23 -31.20 -4.39 -1.54
CA SER A 23 -32.14 -3.65 -0.70
C SER A 23 -33.30 -3.12 -1.54
N THR A 24 -34.52 -3.55 -1.23
CA THR A 24 -35.76 -2.97 -1.75
C THR A 24 -35.98 -1.59 -1.09
N ILE A 25 -36.02 -0.53 -1.90
CA ILE A 25 -36.27 0.84 -1.44
C ILE A 25 -37.77 0.99 -1.21
N ILE A 26 -38.18 1.23 0.04
CA ILE A 26 -39.51 1.76 0.37
C ILE A 26 -39.40 3.28 0.28
N SER A 27 -39.90 3.85 -0.81
CA SER A 27 -40.00 5.29 -1.01
C SER A 27 -41.30 5.81 -0.39
N THR A 28 -41.22 6.34 0.83
CA THR A 28 -42.21 7.31 1.32
C THR A 28 -41.77 8.70 0.90
N SER A 29 -42.46 9.27 -0.09
CA SER A 29 -42.25 10.64 -0.55
C SER A 29 -42.78 11.64 0.48
N ILE A 30 -41.88 12.30 1.20
CA ILE A 30 -42.18 13.59 1.83
C ILE A 30 -41.77 14.65 0.82
N SER A 31 -42.76 15.34 0.26
CA SER A 31 -42.59 16.45 -0.68
C SER A 31 -42.07 17.67 0.07
N ILE A 32 -40.75 17.82 0.18
CA ILE A 32 -40.14 19.10 0.56
C ILE A 32 -39.77 19.82 -0.73
N SER A 33 -40.59 20.78 -1.13
CA SER A 33 -40.22 21.75 -2.16
C SER A 33 -39.13 22.66 -1.60
N GLN A 34 -37.87 22.30 -1.82
CA GLN A 34 -36.74 23.18 -1.54
C GLN A 34 -35.81 23.19 -2.75
N THR A 35 -35.48 24.39 -3.21
CA THR A 35 -34.23 24.63 -3.94
C THR A 35 -33.11 23.90 -3.21
N PRO A 36 -32.27 23.10 -3.89
CA PRO A 36 -31.32 22.25 -3.20
C PRO A 36 -30.45 23.12 -2.27
N ASN A 37 -30.51 22.81 -0.96
CA ASN A 37 -29.71 23.48 0.05
C ASN A 37 -28.23 23.29 -0.35
N ILE A 38 -27.50 24.39 -0.51
CA ILE A 38 -26.09 24.40 -0.92
C ILE A 38 -25.24 23.44 -0.07
N CYS A 39 -25.54 23.31 1.22
CA CYS A 39 -24.84 22.40 2.12
C CYS A 39 -25.12 20.92 1.81
N LEU A 40 -26.31 20.58 1.30
CA LEU A 40 -26.59 19.23 0.82
C LEU A 40 -25.78 18.89 -0.44
N ILE A 41 -25.54 19.87 -1.31
CA ILE A 41 -24.70 19.69 -2.50
C ILE A 41 -23.24 19.47 -2.08
N GLU A 42 -22.71 20.29 -1.17
CA GLU A 42 -21.33 20.12 -0.69
C GLU A 42 -21.15 18.80 0.09
N LEU A 43 -22.17 18.39 0.85
CA LEU A 43 -22.18 17.09 1.51
C LEU A 43 -22.18 15.94 0.50
N ASP A 44 -22.95 16.04 -0.59
CA ASP A 44 -22.98 15.06 -1.67
C ASP A 44 -21.64 14.98 -2.42
N ASN A 45 -21.00 16.13 -2.66
CA ASN A 45 -19.65 16.20 -3.24
C ASN A 45 -18.62 15.48 -2.35
N PHE A 46 -18.63 15.74 -1.04
CA PHE A 46 -17.75 15.08 -0.08
C PHE A 46 -18.02 13.57 0.00
N SER A 47 -19.30 13.16 0.02
CA SER A 47 -19.73 11.77 0.00
C SER A 47 -19.21 11.04 -1.24
N THR A 48 -19.43 11.62 -2.42
CA THR A 48 -18.98 11.08 -3.70
C THR A 48 -17.46 10.94 -3.75
N ALA A 49 -16.72 11.99 -3.36
CA ALA A 49 -15.27 11.95 -3.30
C ALA A 49 -14.76 10.84 -2.36
N THR A 50 -15.40 10.67 -1.20
CA THR A 50 -15.05 9.64 -0.22
C THR A 50 -15.29 8.24 -0.76
N VAL A 51 -16.45 7.99 -1.38
CA VAL A 51 -16.78 6.68 -1.97
C VAL A 51 -15.76 6.30 -3.05
N LEU A 52 -15.39 7.26 -3.91
CA LEU A 52 -14.38 7.04 -4.95
C LEU A 52 -13.00 6.71 -4.34
N PHE A 53 -12.57 7.46 -3.33
CA PHE A 53 -11.30 7.18 -2.63
C PHE A 53 -11.30 5.80 -1.97
N MET A 54 -12.38 5.44 -1.27
CA MET A 54 -12.50 4.15 -0.60
C MET A 54 -12.50 2.99 -1.60
N ASN A 55 -13.26 3.11 -2.69
CA ASN A 55 -13.26 2.11 -3.76
C ASN A 55 -11.87 1.95 -4.39
N CYS A 56 -11.19 3.06 -4.71
CA CYS A 56 -9.83 3.02 -5.24
C CYS A 56 -8.85 2.34 -4.26
N THR A 57 -8.93 2.68 -2.98
CA THR A 57 -8.05 2.11 -1.94
C THR A 57 -8.25 0.61 -1.79
N LEU A 58 -9.51 0.16 -1.73
CA LEU A 58 -9.84 -1.26 -1.57
C LEU A 58 -9.46 -2.09 -2.80
N THR A 59 -9.68 -1.57 -4.01
CA THR A 59 -9.32 -2.25 -5.27
C THR A 59 -7.81 -2.34 -5.49
N ASN A 60 -7.02 -1.46 -4.85
CA ASN A 60 -5.56 -1.43 -4.94
C ASN A 60 -4.89 -1.83 -3.62
N ALA A 61 -5.58 -2.58 -2.77
CA ALA A 61 -5.05 -3.05 -1.48
C ALA A 61 -4.05 -4.22 -1.63
N ARG A 62 -4.06 -4.95 -2.76
CA ARG A 62 -3.19 -6.12 -2.98
C ARG A 62 -2.73 -6.26 -4.44
N PRO A 63 -1.41 -6.14 -4.73
CA PRO A 63 -0.39 -5.55 -3.85
C PRO A 63 -0.77 -4.08 -3.54
N LEU A 64 -0.37 -3.59 -2.36
CA LEU A 64 -0.70 -2.24 -1.91
C LEU A 64 -0.10 -1.19 -2.87
N GLN A 65 -0.97 -0.44 -3.56
CA GLN A 65 -0.59 0.55 -4.58
C GLN A 65 -1.51 1.78 -4.58
N TYR A 66 -2.19 2.04 -3.46
CA TYR A 66 -3.22 3.06 -3.43
C TYR A 66 -2.65 4.47 -3.25
N CYS A 67 -1.45 4.65 -2.69
CA CYS A 67 -0.83 5.98 -2.65
C CYS A 67 -0.66 6.50 -4.08
N GLU A 68 -0.04 5.70 -4.98
CA GLU A 68 0.18 6.07 -6.39
C GLU A 68 -1.15 6.23 -7.15
N LYS A 69 -2.07 5.27 -7.00
CA LYS A 69 -3.25 5.19 -7.86
C LYS A 69 -4.43 6.03 -7.41
N CYS A 70 -4.53 6.33 -6.12
CA CYS A 70 -5.70 6.97 -5.51
C CYS A 70 -5.43 8.40 -5.02
N VAL A 71 -4.29 8.98 -5.42
CA VAL A 71 -3.91 10.34 -5.02
C VAL A 71 -4.91 11.39 -5.50
N THR A 72 -5.50 11.20 -6.68
CA THR A 72 -6.49 12.12 -7.25
C THR A 72 -7.76 12.16 -6.41
N GLU A 73 -8.28 10.99 -6.05
CA GLU A 73 -9.45 10.83 -5.20
C GLU A 73 -9.18 11.35 -3.79
N TYR A 74 -7.99 11.11 -3.24
CA TYR A 74 -7.58 11.68 -1.96
C TYR A 74 -7.61 13.21 -1.98
N ILE A 75 -7.07 13.85 -3.03
CA ILE A 75 -7.13 15.31 -3.21
C ILE A 75 -8.58 15.78 -3.31
N SER A 76 -9.46 15.04 -3.99
CA SER A 76 -10.88 15.38 -4.08
C SER A 76 -11.57 15.39 -2.72
N VAL A 77 -11.26 14.42 -1.85
CA VAL A 77 -11.75 14.40 -0.46
C VAL A 77 -11.23 15.62 0.32
N GLN A 78 -9.94 15.94 0.18
CA GLN A 78 -9.36 17.12 0.84
C GLN A 78 -10.05 18.41 0.40
N ASN A 79 -10.25 18.59 -0.90
CA ASN A 79 -10.86 19.80 -1.45
C ASN A 79 -12.33 19.95 -1.04
N SER A 80 -13.14 18.89 -1.18
CA SER A 80 -14.55 18.89 -0.80
C SER A 80 -14.75 19.16 0.70
N TYR A 81 -13.91 18.56 1.55
CA TYR A 81 -13.92 18.86 2.98
C TYR A 81 -13.52 20.31 3.28
N ASN A 82 -12.47 20.82 2.62
CA ASN A 82 -12.02 22.20 2.80
C ASN A 82 -13.09 23.23 2.41
N ILE A 83 -13.89 22.96 1.38
CA ILE A 83 -15.02 23.81 0.99
C ILE A 83 -16.03 23.90 2.14
N ILE A 84 -16.42 22.76 2.72
CA ILE A 84 -17.34 22.71 3.87
C ILE A 84 -16.76 23.46 5.07
N THR A 85 -15.47 23.27 5.39
CA THR A 85 -14.86 23.89 6.58
C THR A 85 -14.60 25.38 6.46
N ASN A 86 -14.46 25.89 5.23
CA ASN A 86 -14.17 27.29 4.96
C ASN A 86 -15.44 28.12 4.71
N ASP A 87 -16.61 27.49 4.58
CA ASP A 87 -17.89 28.20 4.52
C ASP A 87 -18.31 28.64 5.93
N GLU A 88 -17.88 29.85 6.28
CA GLU A 88 -18.23 30.52 7.54
C GLU A 88 -19.62 31.18 7.45
N ASP A 89 -20.23 31.42 8.61
CA ASP A 89 -21.54 32.07 8.71
C ASP A 89 -21.45 33.50 8.14
N LYS A 90 -22.16 33.77 7.03
CA LYS A 90 -22.10 35.06 6.32
C LYS A 90 -22.91 36.16 7.00
N SER A 91 -23.82 35.81 7.92
CA SER A 91 -24.67 36.71 8.68
C SER A 91 -25.37 35.98 9.84
N ASN A 92 -26.06 36.71 10.72
CA ASN A 92 -26.93 36.12 11.76
C ASN A 92 -28.14 35.36 11.19
N GLU A 93 -28.44 35.48 9.89
CA GLU A 93 -29.61 34.87 9.25
C GLU A 93 -29.24 33.66 8.36
N THR A 94 -27.96 33.50 8.02
CA THR A 94 -27.47 32.42 7.15
C THR A 94 -26.38 31.60 7.84
N VAL A 95 -26.77 30.45 8.35
CA VAL A 95 -25.86 29.42 8.90
C VAL A 95 -25.02 28.85 7.74
N GLY A 96 -23.70 28.89 7.87
CA GLY A 96 -22.75 28.32 6.93
C GLY A 96 -22.71 26.79 7.02
N CYS A 97 -22.24 26.13 5.97
CA CYS A 97 -22.23 24.67 5.93
C CYS A 97 -21.32 24.04 6.98
N LYS A 98 -20.30 24.77 7.46
CA LYS A 98 -19.43 24.30 8.54
C LYS A 98 -20.19 24.03 9.84
N SER A 99 -21.02 24.96 10.27
CA SER A 99 -21.78 24.85 11.53
C SER A 99 -22.92 23.84 11.38
N GLU A 100 -23.62 23.86 10.24
CA GLU A 100 -24.73 22.95 9.94
C GLU A 100 -24.29 21.48 9.75
N ILE A 101 -23.17 21.23 9.07
CA ILE A 101 -22.73 19.84 8.76
C ILE A 101 -21.81 19.27 9.85
N LEU A 102 -20.88 20.07 10.39
CA LEU A 102 -19.82 19.54 11.27
C LEU A 102 -20.14 19.66 12.76
N ARG A 103 -21.13 20.49 13.14
CA ARG A 103 -21.43 20.79 14.56
C ARG A 103 -22.89 20.55 14.96
N SER A 104 -23.74 20.14 14.03
CA SER A 104 -25.17 19.93 14.28
C SER A 104 -25.46 18.62 15.03
N ASP A 105 -24.60 17.60 14.88
CA ASP A 105 -24.81 16.29 15.49
C ASP A 105 -23.66 15.86 16.43
N ASN A 106 -23.99 14.99 17.40
CA ASN A 106 -23.06 14.50 18.43
C ASN A 106 -22.02 13.49 17.89
N ILE A 107 -22.19 12.97 16.67
CA ILE A 107 -21.38 11.90 16.10
C ILE A 107 -20.32 12.48 15.15
N GLN A 108 -20.63 13.56 14.45
CA GLN A 108 -19.78 14.26 13.49
C GLN A 108 -19.22 13.32 12.41
N VAL A 109 -20.11 12.56 11.76
CA VAL A 109 -19.75 11.52 10.78
C VAL A 109 -18.82 12.05 9.68
N VAL A 110 -19.07 13.27 9.20
CA VAL A 110 -18.26 13.91 8.15
C VAL A 110 -16.82 14.15 8.62
N LEU A 111 -16.65 14.66 9.85
CA LEU A 111 -15.32 14.86 10.44
C LEU A 111 -14.59 13.52 10.65
N MET A 112 -15.25 12.54 11.28
CA MET A 112 -14.65 11.22 11.51
C MET A 112 -14.24 10.53 10.20
N THR A 113 -15.05 10.66 9.15
CA THR A 113 -14.76 10.10 7.83
C THR A 113 -13.54 10.77 7.21
N TYR A 114 -13.46 12.10 7.27
CA TYR A 114 -12.29 12.84 6.79
C TYR A 114 -11.02 12.46 7.57
N GLU A 115 -11.10 12.33 8.89
CA GLU A 115 -9.99 11.90 9.74
C GLU A 115 -9.55 10.48 9.44
N PHE A 116 -10.49 9.56 9.17
CA PHE A 116 -10.20 8.20 8.77
C PHE A 116 -9.44 8.14 7.44
N VAL A 117 -9.92 8.85 6.41
CA VAL A 117 -9.25 8.97 5.11
C VAL A 117 -7.84 9.55 5.27
N THR A 118 -7.71 10.63 6.04
CA THR A 118 -6.43 11.28 6.31
C THR A 118 -5.49 10.38 7.11
N SER A 119 -6.02 9.60 8.06
CA SER A 119 -5.26 8.61 8.84
C SER A 119 -4.72 7.51 7.94
N ILE A 120 -5.51 6.97 7.00
CA ILE A 120 -5.05 5.98 6.02
C ILE A 120 -3.86 6.53 5.22
N TRP A 121 -3.98 7.77 4.72
CA TRP A 121 -2.91 8.41 3.93
C TRP A 121 -1.63 8.61 4.74
N LYS A 122 -1.74 9.17 5.95
CA LYS A 122 -0.60 9.46 6.83
C LYS A 122 0.08 8.19 7.36
N LYS A 123 -0.70 7.18 7.79
CA LYS A 123 -0.14 5.92 8.29
C LYS A 123 0.66 5.18 7.22
N SER A 124 0.29 5.33 5.96
CA SER A 124 1.03 4.74 4.84
C SER A 124 2.16 5.61 4.31
N ASN A 125 2.44 6.73 4.98
CA ASN A 125 3.50 7.66 4.62
C ASN A 125 3.42 8.09 3.14
N CYS A 126 2.19 8.21 2.60
CA CYS A 126 1.98 8.45 1.17
C CYS A 126 2.58 9.80 0.73
N ASP A 127 2.67 10.81 1.62
CA ASP A 127 3.26 12.10 1.30
C ASP A 127 4.70 11.98 0.77
N VAL A 128 5.49 11.00 1.24
CA VAL A 128 6.87 10.76 0.80
C VAL A 128 6.97 10.24 -0.64
N CYS A 129 5.91 9.61 -1.16
CA CYS A 129 5.88 9.19 -2.56
C CYS A 129 5.91 10.40 -3.52
N PHE A 130 5.54 11.61 -3.07
CA PHE A 130 5.21 12.74 -3.92
C PHE A 130 5.94 14.05 -3.57
N GLU A 131 6.22 14.83 -4.60
CA GLU A 131 6.52 16.26 -4.51
C GLU A 131 5.22 17.06 -4.66
N LYS A 132 5.00 18.01 -3.75
CA LYS A 132 3.85 18.93 -3.79
C LYS A 132 4.26 20.18 -4.56
N ILE A 133 3.77 20.31 -5.80
CA ILE A 133 4.08 21.44 -6.66
C ILE A 133 2.91 22.43 -6.65
N PRO A 134 3.11 23.69 -6.25
CA PRO A 134 2.06 24.69 -6.28
C PRO A 134 1.61 24.95 -7.73
N THR A 135 0.30 25.14 -7.91
CA THR A 135 -0.31 25.51 -9.18
C THR A 135 -0.65 26.99 -9.18
N VAL A 136 -0.88 27.54 -10.38
CA VAL A 136 -1.23 28.96 -10.58
C VAL A 136 -2.49 29.41 -9.81
N ASN A 137 -3.37 28.47 -9.44
CA ASN A 137 -4.63 28.76 -8.74
C ASN A 137 -4.51 28.61 -7.21
N GLY A 138 -3.28 28.47 -6.67
CA GLY A 138 -3.06 28.26 -5.24
C GLY A 138 -3.34 26.83 -4.75
N SER A 139 -3.62 25.88 -5.65
CA SER A 139 -3.73 24.46 -5.32
C SER A 139 -2.38 23.75 -5.42
N PHE A 140 -2.31 22.50 -4.97
CA PHE A 140 -1.09 21.68 -5.11
C PHE A 140 -1.33 20.49 -6.02
N ARG A 141 -0.34 20.19 -6.87
CA ARG A 141 -0.28 18.97 -7.66
C ARG A 141 0.69 18.00 -7.01
N TYR A 142 0.26 16.75 -6.86
CA TYR A 142 1.10 15.66 -6.37
C TYR A 142 1.83 15.02 -7.55
N VAL A 143 3.15 14.96 -7.48
CA VAL A 143 4.00 14.41 -8.54
C VAL A 143 4.89 13.34 -7.95
N PRO A 144 4.86 12.09 -8.43
CA PRO A 144 5.75 11.07 -7.89
C PRO A 144 7.21 11.53 -7.95
N THR A 145 7.94 11.37 -6.85
CA THR A 145 9.37 11.70 -6.81
C THR A 145 10.12 10.85 -7.84
N ASN A 146 11.27 11.33 -8.32
CA ASN A 146 12.07 10.57 -9.28
C ASN A 146 12.47 9.18 -8.73
N THR A 147 12.76 9.10 -7.43
CA THR A 147 13.07 7.86 -6.71
C THR A 147 11.88 6.89 -6.74
N THR A 148 10.69 7.35 -6.35
CA THR A 148 9.45 6.56 -6.38
C THR A 148 9.18 6.03 -7.79
N LYS A 149 9.22 6.91 -8.79
CA LYS A 149 8.99 6.55 -10.20
C LYS A 149 9.98 5.50 -10.70
N THR A 150 11.27 5.67 -10.39
CA THR A 150 12.34 4.77 -10.84
C THR A 150 12.24 3.39 -10.19
N LEU A 151 12.08 3.35 -8.87
CA LEU A 151 11.97 2.11 -8.12
C LEU A 151 10.73 1.32 -8.51
N LEU A 152 9.58 2.00 -8.58
CA LEU A 152 8.33 1.36 -8.97
C LEU A 152 8.37 0.82 -10.40
N ARG A 153 9.02 1.54 -11.34
CA ARG A 153 9.24 1.03 -12.70
C ARG A 153 10.06 -0.26 -12.70
N LYS A 154 11.14 -0.33 -11.91
CA LYS A 154 11.95 -1.54 -11.78
C LYS A 154 11.13 -2.69 -11.18
N ILE A 155 10.36 -2.45 -10.12
CA ILE A 155 9.47 -3.46 -9.52
C ILE A 155 8.43 -3.95 -10.54
N LYS A 156 7.75 -3.04 -11.26
CA LYS A 156 6.78 -3.39 -12.31
C LYS A 156 7.43 -4.25 -13.41
N ALA A 157 8.67 -3.95 -13.82
CA ALA A 157 9.40 -4.76 -14.79
C ALA A 157 9.67 -6.20 -14.31
N VAL A 158 10.01 -6.37 -13.02
CA VAL A 158 10.18 -7.70 -12.41
C VAL A 158 8.87 -8.48 -12.43
N LEU A 159 7.77 -7.86 -11.98
CA LEU A 159 6.45 -8.52 -11.95
C LEU A 159 5.96 -8.91 -13.35
N LEU A 160 6.21 -8.07 -14.36
CA LEU A 160 5.94 -8.40 -15.76
C LEU A 160 6.78 -9.59 -16.23
N CYS A 161 8.05 -9.64 -15.85
CA CYS A 161 8.92 -10.77 -16.17
C CYS A 161 8.39 -12.07 -15.53
N PHE A 162 7.98 -12.03 -14.26
CA PHE A 162 7.33 -13.17 -13.59
C PHE A 162 6.09 -13.62 -14.36
N GLY A 163 5.22 -12.68 -14.75
CA GLY A 163 4.01 -12.98 -15.52
C GLY A 163 4.29 -13.59 -16.90
N ASN A 164 5.38 -13.21 -17.57
CA ASN A 164 5.74 -13.75 -18.88
C ASN A 164 6.29 -15.17 -18.80
N TYR A 165 7.19 -15.43 -17.83
CA TYR A 165 7.86 -16.73 -17.74
C TYR A 165 7.14 -17.76 -16.86
N SER A 166 6.17 -17.34 -16.03
CA SER A 166 5.31 -18.26 -15.26
C SER A 166 4.23 -18.94 -16.09
N LYS A 167 3.78 -18.33 -17.19
CA LYS A 167 2.74 -18.88 -18.09
C LYS A 167 3.20 -20.15 -18.83
N ASN A 168 4.51 -20.34 -18.98
CA ASN A 168 5.09 -21.47 -19.71
C ASN A 168 5.38 -22.70 -18.83
N THR A 169 5.06 -22.64 -17.54
CA THR A 169 5.33 -23.72 -16.59
C THR A 169 4.02 -24.24 -16.01
N LEU A 170 3.67 -25.49 -16.33
CA LEU A 170 2.64 -26.24 -15.63
C LEU A 170 2.96 -26.21 -14.12
N PRO A 171 1.95 -26.03 -13.24
CA PRO A 171 2.17 -25.88 -11.81
C PRO A 171 2.54 -27.24 -11.21
N VAL A 172 3.82 -27.61 -11.28
CA VAL A 172 4.36 -28.71 -10.48
C VAL A 172 4.85 -28.10 -9.18
N VAL A 173 4.04 -28.28 -8.14
CA VAL A 173 4.35 -27.83 -6.78
C VAL A 173 5.70 -28.41 -6.36
N HIS A 174 6.58 -27.56 -5.81
CA HIS A 174 7.93 -27.87 -5.32
C HIS A 174 9.09 -27.88 -6.35
N LEU A 175 8.88 -27.59 -7.64
CA LEU A 175 10.01 -27.36 -8.55
C LEU A 175 10.38 -25.89 -8.64
N LYS A 176 11.68 -25.61 -8.45
CA LYS A 176 12.30 -24.33 -8.79
C LYS A 176 11.95 -23.97 -10.23
N ASN A 177 11.31 -22.82 -10.42
CA ASN A 177 11.00 -22.36 -11.77
C ASN A 177 12.26 -21.73 -12.37
N GLU A 178 13.20 -22.58 -12.80
CA GLU A 178 14.51 -22.15 -13.28
C GLU A 178 14.41 -21.11 -14.40
N THR A 179 13.38 -21.19 -15.24
CA THR A 179 13.12 -20.21 -16.29
C THR A 179 12.85 -18.82 -15.71
N VAL A 180 11.93 -18.68 -14.74
CA VAL A 180 11.66 -17.39 -14.09
C VAL A 180 12.89 -16.89 -13.36
N CYS A 181 13.55 -17.77 -12.58
CA CYS A 181 14.72 -17.40 -11.80
C CYS A 181 15.87 -16.91 -12.69
N ASN A 182 16.15 -17.59 -13.81
CA ASN A 182 17.25 -17.22 -14.70
C ASN A 182 16.92 -15.97 -15.52
N MET A 183 15.72 -15.89 -16.09
CA MET A 183 15.35 -14.80 -16.99
C MET A 183 15.08 -13.49 -16.24
N CYS A 184 14.53 -13.56 -15.02
CA CYS A 184 14.18 -12.37 -14.24
C CYS A 184 15.26 -11.96 -13.23
N LYS A 185 16.37 -12.72 -13.10
CA LYS A 185 17.43 -12.48 -12.11
C LYS A 185 17.94 -11.06 -12.12
N ASN A 186 18.38 -10.57 -13.28
CA ASN A 186 19.02 -9.26 -13.38
C ASN A 186 18.04 -8.14 -13.03
N LEU A 187 16.80 -8.23 -13.51
CA LEU A 187 15.74 -7.26 -13.17
C LEU A 187 15.45 -7.25 -11.67
N TYR A 188 15.41 -8.44 -11.05
CA TYR A 188 15.17 -8.57 -9.62
C TYR A 188 16.32 -7.98 -8.79
N CYS A 189 17.57 -8.34 -9.11
CA CYS A 189 18.76 -7.79 -8.46
C CYS A 189 18.78 -6.26 -8.55
N ASP A 190 18.61 -5.72 -9.74
CA ASP A 190 18.55 -4.28 -10.01
C ASP A 190 17.49 -3.54 -9.17
N ALA A 191 16.30 -4.14 -9.03
CA ALA A 191 15.21 -3.57 -8.25
C ALA A 191 15.53 -3.65 -6.75
N ASN A 192 16.06 -4.78 -6.29
CA ASN A 192 16.39 -5.00 -4.89
C ASN A 192 17.54 -4.11 -4.42
N ASP A 193 18.58 -3.94 -5.23
CA ASP A 193 19.76 -3.14 -4.86
C ASP A 193 19.39 -1.65 -4.81
N LEU A 194 18.55 -1.17 -5.73
CA LEU A 194 17.97 0.17 -5.63
C LEU A 194 17.05 0.32 -4.41
N TYR A 195 16.22 -0.69 -4.11
CA TYR A 195 15.37 -0.65 -2.93
C TYR A 195 16.20 -0.51 -1.65
N GLN A 196 17.27 -1.30 -1.50
CA GLN A 196 18.16 -1.24 -0.32
C GLN A 196 18.84 0.12 -0.17
N SER A 197 19.29 0.73 -1.27
CA SER A 197 19.91 2.05 -1.21
C SER A 197 18.93 3.13 -0.77
N VAL A 198 17.68 3.09 -1.25
CA VAL A 198 16.63 4.05 -0.85
C VAL A 198 16.12 3.77 0.57
N GLU A 199 15.99 2.51 0.97
CA GLU A 199 15.57 2.12 2.31
C GLU A 199 16.55 2.62 3.37
N SER A 200 17.85 2.57 3.10
CA SER A 200 18.90 3.09 4.00
C SER A 200 18.82 4.60 4.24
N GLN A 201 18.19 5.35 3.33
CA GLN A 201 17.98 6.79 3.46
C GLN A 201 16.77 7.12 4.34
N GLY A 202 15.99 6.11 4.73
CA GLY A 202 14.99 6.18 5.78
C GLY A 202 13.84 7.11 5.45
N ASN A 203 13.04 6.78 4.43
CA ASN A 203 11.67 7.25 4.22
C ASN A 203 11.11 6.67 2.90
N LEU A 204 10.42 5.54 2.98
CA LEU A 204 9.68 4.96 1.87
C LEU A 204 8.18 5.01 2.19
N CYS A 205 7.36 5.25 1.17
CA CYS A 205 5.92 5.10 1.29
C CYS A 205 5.53 3.61 1.24
N SER A 206 4.41 3.27 1.87
CA SER A 206 3.97 1.87 2.02
C SER A 206 3.78 1.15 0.69
N ASP A 207 3.34 1.85 -0.37
CA ASP A 207 3.22 1.27 -1.71
C ASP A 207 4.53 0.62 -2.20
N LEU A 208 5.69 1.25 -1.94
CA LEU A 208 7.00 0.74 -2.37
C LEU A 208 7.45 -0.42 -1.48
N ILE A 209 7.24 -0.30 -0.17
CA ILE A 209 7.57 -1.34 0.81
C ILE A 209 6.79 -2.62 0.49
N ASP A 210 5.48 -2.52 0.33
CA ASP A 210 4.62 -3.67 0.06
C ASP A 210 4.83 -4.23 -1.35
N SER A 211 5.02 -3.38 -2.36
CA SER A 211 5.34 -3.87 -3.70
C SER A 211 6.66 -4.65 -3.72
N MET A 212 7.68 -4.21 -2.98
CA MET A 212 8.95 -4.93 -2.88
C MET A 212 8.81 -6.21 -2.03
N ASN A 213 8.09 -6.16 -0.90
CA ASN A 213 7.83 -7.34 -0.08
C ASN A 213 7.06 -8.41 -0.84
N TYR A 214 6.04 -8.02 -1.60
CA TYR A 214 5.31 -8.91 -2.50
C TYR A 214 6.23 -9.52 -3.55
N THR A 215 7.11 -8.71 -4.14
CA THR A 215 8.09 -9.17 -5.14
C THR A 215 9.09 -10.16 -4.54
N ARG A 216 9.60 -9.89 -3.33
CA ARG A 216 10.47 -10.79 -2.58
C ARG A 216 9.77 -12.10 -2.21
N LYS A 217 8.51 -12.04 -1.76
CA LYS A 217 7.69 -13.23 -1.48
C LYS A 217 7.55 -14.08 -2.73
N ASN A 218 7.25 -13.48 -3.88
CA ASN A 218 7.14 -14.23 -5.13
C ASN A 218 8.49 -14.85 -5.55
N TRP A 219 9.57 -14.08 -5.46
CA TRP A 219 10.91 -14.56 -5.79
C TRP A 219 11.32 -15.78 -4.93
N GLY A 220 11.16 -15.69 -3.61
CA GLY A 220 11.63 -16.74 -2.69
C GLY A 220 10.63 -17.87 -2.45
N ASN A 221 9.36 -17.55 -2.21
CA ASN A 221 8.37 -18.55 -1.79
C ASN A 221 7.57 -19.11 -2.96
N THR A 222 7.21 -18.27 -3.94
CA THR A 222 6.39 -18.72 -5.07
C THR A 222 7.23 -19.42 -6.15
N TYR A 223 8.41 -18.87 -6.47
CA TYR A 223 9.28 -19.39 -7.53
C TYR A 223 10.53 -20.13 -7.03
N HIS A 224 10.80 -20.12 -5.72
CA HIS A 224 11.95 -20.76 -5.10
C HIS A 224 13.31 -20.36 -5.72
N CYS A 225 13.45 -19.08 -6.06
CA CYS A 225 14.66 -18.53 -6.67
C CYS A 225 15.76 -18.15 -5.66
N THR A 226 15.57 -18.44 -4.38
CA THR A 226 16.60 -18.25 -3.35
C THR A 226 17.76 -19.21 -3.57
N VAL A 227 18.97 -18.70 -3.50
CA VAL A 227 20.20 -19.51 -3.53
C VAL A 227 20.61 -19.72 -2.07
N ALA A 228 20.82 -20.98 -1.67
CA ALA A 228 21.45 -21.27 -0.39
C ALA A 228 22.86 -20.67 -0.40
N LEU A 229 23.26 -19.99 0.69
CA LEU A 229 24.60 -19.45 0.80
C LEU A 229 25.63 -20.60 0.72
N PRO A 230 26.73 -20.44 -0.04
CA PRO A 230 27.77 -21.47 -0.12
C PRO A 230 28.52 -21.70 1.21
N ASP A 231 28.29 -20.86 2.23
CA ASP A 231 29.09 -20.82 3.46
C ASP A 231 28.59 -21.77 4.56
N GLU A 232 27.55 -22.58 4.32
CA GLU A 232 27.09 -23.56 5.32
C GLU A 232 28.23 -24.50 5.72
N GLY A 233 29.07 -24.94 4.77
CA GLY A 233 30.20 -25.83 5.05
C GLY A 233 31.24 -25.23 6.01
N GLU A 234 31.55 -23.94 5.86
CA GLU A 234 32.53 -23.25 6.72
C GLU A 234 31.98 -23.07 8.14
N ILE A 235 30.70 -22.72 8.27
CA ILE A 235 30.01 -22.56 9.56
C ILE A 235 29.93 -23.89 10.31
N TRP A 236 29.53 -24.97 9.62
CA TRP A 236 29.50 -26.31 10.21
C TRP A 236 30.89 -26.81 10.61
N GLY A 237 31.92 -26.52 9.80
CA GLY A 237 33.32 -26.85 10.12
C GLY A 237 33.84 -26.15 11.38
N LEU A 238 33.59 -24.84 11.50
CA LEU A 238 33.95 -24.07 12.70
C LEU A 238 33.19 -24.57 13.94
N THR A 239 31.90 -24.85 13.80
CA THR A 239 31.07 -25.37 14.88
C THR A 239 31.58 -26.74 15.35
N ALA A 240 31.92 -27.64 14.42
CA ALA A 240 32.46 -28.95 14.75
C ALA A 240 33.81 -28.86 15.48
N LEU A 241 34.69 -27.95 15.05
CA LEU A 241 35.99 -27.71 15.70
C LEU A 241 35.82 -27.19 17.13
N VAL A 242 34.93 -26.22 17.34
CA VAL A 242 34.62 -25.69 18.67
C VAL A 242 34.03 -26.78 19.58
N CYS A 243 33.14 -27.62 19.05
CA CYS A 243 32.56 -28.74 19.79
C CYS A 243 33.57 -29.87 20.10
N ALA A 244 34.59 -30.07 19.26
CA ALA A 244 35.62 -31.08 19.47
C ALA A 244 36.70 -30.64 20.46
N MET A 245 36.91 -29.33 20.62
CA MET A 245 37.97 -28.78 21.48
C MET A 245 37.86 -29.25 22.96
N PRO A 246 36.68 -29.25 23.62
CA PRO A 246 36.53 -29.77 24.98
C PRO A 246 36.88 -31.26 25.11
N VAL A 247 36.53 -32.07 24.10
CA VAL A 247 36.81 -33.51 24.09
C VAL A 247 38.31 -33.77 23.99
N LEU A 248 38.99 -33.04 23.09
CA LEU A 248 40.44 -33.14 22.93
C LEU A 248 41.20 -32.68 24.18
N LEU A 249 40.72 -31.62 24.86
CA LEU A 249 41.28 -31.18 26.13
C LEU A 249 41.08 -32.21 27.24
N TYR A 250 39.92 -32.87 27.29
CA TYR A 250 39.65 -33.89 28.30
C TYR A 250 40.52 -35.15 28.10
N VAL A 251 40.69 -35.59 26.86
CA VAL A 251 41.52 -36.76 26.54
C VAL A 251 43.02 -36.45 26.63
N GLY A 252 43.46 -35.24 26.27
CA GLY A 252 44.87 -34.85 26.32
C GLY A 252 45.40 -34.50 27.72
N VAL A 253 44.52 -34.34 28.70
CA VAL A 253 44.87 -34.11 30.12
C VAL A 253 44.97 -35.43 30.90
N TRP A 254 44.54 -36.56 30.32
CA TRP A 254 44.66 -37.91 30.88
C TRP A 254 45.90 -38.65 30.36
#